data_AF-A0A1B7TEN3-F1
#
_entry.id   AF-A0A1B7TEN3-F1
#
_cell.length_a   1.000
_cell.length_b   1.000
_cell.length_c   1.000
_cell.angle_alpha   90.00
_cell.angle_beta   90.00
_cell.angle_gamma   90.00
#
_symmetry.space_group_name_H-M   'P 1'
#
loop_
_entity.id
_entity.type
_entity.pdbx_description
1 polymer ?
#
loop_
_entity_poly.entity_id
_entity_poly.type
_entity_poly.pdbx_seq_one_letter_code
_entity_poly.pdbx_strand_id
1 'polypeptide(L)'
;MSLETNNTTVKPALKKTISIDDYKEESPDRKLIDMINHIHSVQSFENLLDLTSDWKLKDHQIDSIKYNGLTTYERLMSLVLLPSNAESRNEYAYIIKNQLERNNQHLQSILNTSPGTTINEKIIFGNPTPCSKVFLFDIDNCLYSKKLNIHMLMQIFIRKYFQYILKLDSYDVAKKLNEKYYKQYGLAIKGLINEHPDLKIDPIEYNSFVDDALPLHEIIKPDLELRETLLKIRKSGKFEKMWLFTNAYKSHALRCIVLLGIADLFDGLTFCDYEMVKELSCKPDPSCYLKMSKQVGLIGNTLEEKLQNCYFIDDSLRNLEMGVNLNMKNCILIDQDVTEPYLIEANEKGKTINVVGSFSDLETVFSDLF
;
A
#
# COMPACT_ATOMS: atom_id res chain seq x y z
N MET A 1 55.24 -20.55 24.21
CA MET A 1 54.06 -19.67 24.20
C MET A 1 53.61 -19.49 22.77
N SER A 2 52.80 -20.43 22.29
CA SER A 2 52.09 -20.35 21.01
C SER A 2 50.75 -19.69 21.28
N LEU A 3 50.54 -18.50 20.70
CA LEU A 3 49.28 -17.77 20.74
C LEU A 3 48.33 -18.43 19.73
N GLU A 4 47.39 -19.24 20.22
CA GLU A 4 46.24 -19.69 19.45
C GLU A 4 45.29 -18.50 19.25
N THR A 5 45.20 -18.02 18.02
CA THR A 5 44.17 -17.08 17.59
C THR A 5 42.84 -17.83 17.46
N ASN A 6 41.94 -17.64 18.41
CA ASN A 6 40.56 -18.11 18.34
C ASN A 6 39.80 -17.39 17.23
N ASN A 7 39.81 -17.98 16.03
CA ASN A 7 38.85 -17.67 14.98
C ASN A 7 37.47 -18.21 15.41
N THR A 8 36.69 -17.36 16.07
CA THR A 8 35.26 -17.59 16.27
C THR A 8 34.54 -17.24 14.97
N THR A 9 34.49 -18.21 14.06
CA THR A 9 33.49 -18.21 12.99
C THR A 9 32.11 -18.29 13.65
N VAL A 10 31.46 -17.13 13.79
CA VAL A 10 30.03 -17.04 14.09
C VAL A 10 29.31 -17.77 12.96
N LYS A 11 28.86 -19.00 13.23
CA LYS A 11 27.92 -19.69 12.35
C LYS A 11 26.68 -18.78 12.20
N PRO A 12 26.19 -18.49 10.99
CA PRO A 12 24.92 -17.79 10.84
C PRO A 12 23.86 -18.61 11.59
N ALA A 13 23.13 -17.97 12.50
CA ALA A 13 21.96 -18.60 13.09
C ALA A 13 21.06 -19.06 11.92
N LEU A 14 20.70 -20.34 11.91
CA LEU A 14 19.76 -20.89 10.93
C LEU A 14 18.48 -20.05 11.05
N LYS A 15 18.19 -19.21 10.04
CA LYS A 15 16.91 -18.51 9.95
C LYS A 15 15.82 -19.56 10.06
N LYS A 16 14.86 -19.34 10.96
CA LYS A 16 13.67 -20.19 11.09
C LYS A 16 13.03 -20.30 9.69
N THR A 17 12.64 -21.51 9.28
CA THR A 17 12.01 -21.74 7.98
C THR A 17 10.65 -22.39 8.22
N ILE A 18 9.61 -21.91 7.55
CA ILE A 18 8.24 -22.47 7.61
C ILE A 18 7.72 -22.79 6.20
N SER A 19 6.75 -23.70 6.11
CA SER A 19 6.00 -23.91 4.87
C SER A 19 5.10 -22.71 4.58
N ILE A 20 4.83 -22.44 3.31
CA ILE A 20 3.87 -21.40 2.91
C ILE A 20 2.46 -21.64 3.46
N ASP A 21 2.04 -22.91 3.59
CA ASP A 21 0.74 -23.29 4.14
C ASP A 21 0.63 -22.98 5.65
N ASP A 22 1.77 -22.85 6.34
CA ASP A 22 1.83 -22.52 7.76
C ASP A 22 1.81 -21.00 8.00
N TYR A 23 2.08 -20.19 6.96
CA TYR A 23 1.97 -18.74 7.06
C TYR A 23 0.49 -18.36 7.14
N LYS A 24 0.12 -17.75 8.27
CA LYS A 24 -1.19 -17.14 8.45
C LYS A 24 -0.98 -15.66 8.57
N GLU A 25 -1.44 -14.93 7.57
CA GLU A 25 -1.58 -13.49 7.67
C GLU A 25 -2.51 -13.20 8.86
N GLU A 26 -1.94 -12.74 9.97
CA GLU A 26 -2.73 -12.24 11.07
C GLU A 26 -3.29 -10.89 10.63
N SER A 27 -4.51 -10.91 10.08
CA SER A 27 -5.25 -9.69 9.84
C SER A 27 -5.52 -9.04 11.22
N PRO A 28 -4.98 -7.85 11.52
CA PRO A 28 -5.32 -7.12 12.74
C PRO A 28 -6.81 -6.74 12.78
N ASP A 29 -7.56 -7.04 11.72
CA ASP A 29 -8.89 -6.54 11.48
C ASP A 29 -10.01 -7.32 12.17
N ARG A 30 -9.83 -8.52 12.74
CA ARG A 30 -11.02 -9.29 13.19
C ARG A 30 -11.82 -8.57 14.27
N LYS A 31 -11.15 -8.05 15.32
CA LYS A 31 -11.80 -7.26 16.39
C LYS A 31 -12.32 -5.90 15.90
N LEU A 32 -11.68 -5.32 14.89
CA LEU A 32 -12.00 -3.99 14.37
C LEU A 32 -13.12 -4.03 13.31
N ILE A 33 -13.13 -5.05 12.46
CA ILE A 33 -14.24 -5.45 11.59
C ILE A 33 -15.46 -5.75 12.45
N ASP A 34 -15.31 -6.47 13.55
CA ASP A 34 -16.41 -6.72 14.48
C ASP A 34 -16.95 -5.41 15.08
N MET A 35 -16.08 -4.44 15.40
CA MET A 35 -16.47 -3.11 15.88
C MET A 35 -17.17 -2.27 14.81
N ILE A 36 -16.70 -2.28 13.56
CA ILE A 36 -17.33 -1.58 12.42
C ILE A 36 -18.69 -2.21 12.10
N ASN A 37 -18.79 -3.55 12.09
CA ASN A 37 -20.05 -4.26 11.93
C ASN A 37 -21.01 -3.96 13.08
N HIS A 38 -20.48 -3.82 14.30
CA HIS A 38 -21.25 -3.39 15.44
C HIS A 38 -21.79 -1.98 15.19
N ILE A 39 -20.94 -0.99 14.92
CA ILE A 39 -21.30 0.41 14.59
C ILE A 39 -22.41 0.48 13.52
N HIS A 40 -22.30 -0.29 12.44
CA HIS A 40 -23.30 -0.30 11.38
C HIS A 40 -24.60 -1.06 11.72
N SER A 41 -24.55 -2.02 12.66
CA SER A 41 -25.72 -2.81 13.07
C SER A 41 -26.56 -2.13 14.16
N VAL A 42 -26.02 -1.19 14.94
CA VAL A 42 -26.78 -0.60 16.08
C VAL A 42 -27.75 0.53 15.72
N GLN A 43 -27.76 1.07 14.48
CA GLN A 43 -28.67 2.13 13.99
C GLN A 43 -29.04 3.28 14.95
N SER A 44 -28.28 3.53 16.02
CA SER A 44 -28.58 4.59 16.98
C SER A 44 -27.28 5.14 17.57
N PHE A 45 -27.14 6.44 17.36
CA PHE A 45 -26.06 7.34 17.75
C PHE A 45 -25.74 7.29 19.26
N GLU A 46 -26.69 6.90 20.11
CA GLU A 46 -26.56 6.91 21.58
C GLU A 46 -25.56 5.86 22.11
N ASN A 47 -25.44 4.69 21.47
CA ASN A 47 -24.49 3.65 21.88
C ASN A 47 -23.04 3.94 21.43
N LEU A 48 -22.88 4.78 20.40
CA LEU A 48 -21.59 5.18 19.85
C LEU A 48 -20.87 6.19 20.76
N LEU A 49 -21.63 7.04 21.44
CA LEU A 49 -21.12 7.98 22.44
C LEU A 49 -20.63 7.25 23.71
N ASP A 50 -21.31 6.20 24.17
CA ASP A 50 -20.85 5.38 25.29
C ASP A 50 -19.56 4.60 24.96
N LEU A 51 -19.38 4.19 23.70
CA LEU A 51 -18.15 3.59 23.18
C LEU A 51 -17.04 4.61 22.85
N THR A 52 -17.28 5.92 22.87
CA THR A 52 -16.19 6.94 22.77
C THR A 52 -15.35 7.06 24.06
N SER A 53 -15.67 6.24 25.05
CA SER A 53 -14.79 5.86 26.15
C SER A 53 -13.65 4.93 25.72
N ASP A 54 -13.73 4.32 24.52
CA ASP A 54 -12.77 3.34 24.05
C ASP A 54 -11.46 4.01 23.62
N TRP A 55 -10.44 3.74 24.44
CA TRP A 55 -9.12 4.36 24.49
C TRP A 55 -8.31 4.23 23.19
N LYS A 56 -8.61 3.24 22.34
CA LYS A 56 -7.84 2.97 21.12
C LYS A 56 -8.01 3.97 19.98
N LEU A 57 -9.07 4.78 19.97
CA LEU A 57 -9.25 5.87 19.00
C LEU A 57 -8.84 7.24 19.55
N LYS A 58 -8.79 7.40 20.88
CA LYS A 58 -8.24 8.61 21.53
C LYS A 58 -6.71 8.66 21.48
N ASP A 59 -6.04 7.51 21.53
CA ASP A 59 -4.58 7.45 21.40
C ASP A 59 -4.09 7.78 19.98
N HIS A 60 -4.93 7.57 18.96
CA HIS A 60 -4.72 8.13 17.62
C HIS A 60 -5.30 9.56 17.58
N GLN A 61 -4.58 10.53 18.13
CA GLN A 61 -4.90 11.95 17.96
C GLN A 61 -4.92 12.30 16.47
N ILE A 62 -6.08 12.18 15.81
CA ILE A 62 -6.31 12.75 14.47
C ILE A 62 -6.49 14.28 14.65
N ASP A 63 -5.38 14.89 15.07
CA ASP A 63 -5.05 16.30 15.24
C ASP A 63 -5.98 17.23 16.05
N SER A 64 -5.39 18.32 16.54
CA SER A 64 -6.11 19.43 17.22
C SER A 64 -6.58 20.52 16.26
N ILE A 65 -6.22 20.41 14.97
CA ILE A 65 -6.45 21.41 13.94
C ILE A 65 -7.90 21.33 13.46
N LYS A 66 -8.62 22.46 13.57
CA LYS A 66 -10.01 22.59 13.13
C LYS A 66 -10.08 23.33 11.79
N TYR A 67 -10.88 22.80 10.87
CA TYR A 67 -11.23 23.47 9.61
C TYR A 67 -12.72 23.75 9.59
N ASN A 68 -13.12 25.01 9.37
CA ASN A 68 -14.49 25.47 9.56
C ASN A 68 -15.08 25.07 10.94
N GLY A 69 -14.23 25.04 11.97
CA GLY A 69 -14.62 24.65 13.33
C GLY A 69 -14.67 23.15 13.61
N LEU A 70 -14.42 22.28 12.62
CA LEU A 70 -14.47 20.82 12.75
C LEU A 70 -13.09 20.18 12.65
N THR A 71 -12.79 19.22 13.52
CA THR A 71 -11.62 18.32 13.40
C THR A 71 -11.80 17.36 12.23
N THR A 72 -10.75 16.63 11.87
CA THR A 72 -10.81 15.61 10.82
C THR A 72 -11.67 14.44 11.22
N TYR A 73 -11.57 14.04 12.48
CA TYR A 73 -12.48 13.07 13.04
C TYR A 73 -13.94 13.51 12.87
N GLU A 74 -14.29 14.74 13.27
CA GLU A 74 -15.65 15.26 13.13
C GLU A 74 -16.11 15.28 11.67
N ARG A 75 -15.24 15.70 10.74
CA ARG A 75 -15.55 15.72 9.29
C ARG A 75 -15.75 14.32 8.70
N LEU A 76 -14.90 13.36 9.06
CA LEU A 76 -15.05 11.96 8.64
C LEU A 76 -16.32 11.34 9.23
N MET A 77 -16.66 11.67 10.48
CA MET A 77 -17.91 11.23 11.11
C MET A 77 -19.14 11.81 10.44
N SER A 78 -19.13 13.10 10.07
CA SER A 78 -20.22 13.68 9.27
C SER A 78 -20.43 12.92 7.96
N LEU A 79 -19.36 12.53 7.27
CA LEU A 79 -19.43 11.75 6.03
C LEU A 79 -19.95 10.32 6.26
N VAL A 80 -19.57 9.68 7.38
CA VAL A 80 -20.02 8.32 7.72
C VAL A 80 -21.50 8.28 8.10
N LEU A 81 -22.01 9.34 8.74
CA LEU A 81 -23.37 9.40 9.30
C LEU A 81 -24.43 9.91 8.32
N LEU A 82 -24.06 10.24 7.07
CA LEU A 82 -25.02 10.69 6.06
C LEU A 82 -26.15 9.66 5.84
N PRO A 83 -27.44 10.04 5.92
CA PRO A 83 -28.53 9.11 5.67
C PRO A 83 -28.54 8.62 4.22
N SER A 84 -29.11 7.43 3.96
CA SER A 84 -29.20 6.89 2.59
C SER A 84 -30.38 7.52 1.82
N ASN A 85 -30.26 8.81 1.48
CA ASN A 85 -31.29 9.56 0.74
C ASN A 85 -30.68 10.43 -0.37
N ALA A 86 -31.55 11.09 -1.16
CA ALA A 86 -31.11 11.86 -2.32
C ALA A 86 -30.30 13.11 -1.98
N GLU A 87 -30.68 13.82 -0.91
CA GLU A 87 -29.98 15.03 -0.45
C GLU A 87 -28.56 14.70 0.03
N SER A 88 -28.42 13.59 0.76
CA SER A 88 -27.13 13.11 1.29
C SER A 88 -26.15 12.71 0.20
N ARG A 89 -26.60 12.35 -1.00
CA ARG A 89 -25.70 12.08 -2.14
C ARG A 89 -25.04 13.35 -2.65
N ASN A 90 -25.79 14.44 -2.72
CA ASN A 90 -25.24 15.74 -3.11
C ASN A 90 -24.27 16.26 -2.05
N GLU A 91 -24.62 16.07 -0.77
CA GLU A 91 -23.76 16.42 0.35
C GLU A 91 -22.47 15.60 0.36
N TYR A 92 -22.55 14.28 0.11
CA TYR A 92 -21.38 13.41 -0.02
C TYR A 92 -20.42 13.92 -1.11
N ALA A 93 -20.93 14.18 -2.32
CA ALA A 93 -20.12 14.72 -3.41
C ALA A 93 -19.48 16.08 -3.06
N TYR A 94 -20.22 16.95 -2.35
CA TYR A 94 -19.69 18.23 -1.88
C TYR A 94 -18.56 18.07 -0.85
N ILE A 95 -18.72 17.16 0.12
CA ILE A 95 -17.68 16.85 1.11
C ILE A 95 -16.42 16.32 0.44
N ILE A 96 -16.57 15.37 -0.48
CA ILE A 96 -15.45 14.78 -1.23
C ILE A 96 -14.72 15.86 -2.03
N LYS A 97 -15.44 16.71 -2.76
CA LYS A 97 -14.84 17.83 -3.51
C LYS A 97 -14.00 18.75 -2.62
N ASN A 98 -14.53 19.14 -1.47
CA ASN A 98 -13.80 20.00 -0.52
C ASN A 98 -12.57 19.28 0.05
N GLN A 99 -12.65 17.97 0.30
CA GLN A 99 -11.52 17.19 0.80
C GLN A 99 -10.42 17.06 -0.26
N LEU A 100 -10.77 16.86 -1.53
CA LEU A 100 -9.83 16.85 -2.65
C LEU A 100 -9.08 18.19 -2.77
N GLU A 101 -9.80 19.31 -2.64
CA GLU A 101 -9.20 20.64 -2.68
C GLU A 101 -8.18 20.83 -1.54
N ARG A 102 -8.52 20.43 -0.31
CA ARG A 102 -7.60 20.48 0.83
C ARG A 102 -6.38 19.59 0.63
N ASN A 103 -6.59 18.37 0.14
CA ASN A 103 -5.51 17.43 -0.14
C ASN A 103 -4.53 18.02 -1.16
N ASN A 104 -5.04 18.66 -2.21
CA ASN A 104 -4.22 19.34 -3.20
C ASN A 104 -3.51 20.58 -2.61
N GLN A 105 -4.21 21.45 -1.88
CA GLN A 105 -3.61 22.62 -1.23
C GLN A 105 -2.47 22.23 -0.30
N HIS A 106 -2.67 21.19 0.52
CA HIS A 106 -1.62 20.66 1.39
C HIS A 106 -0.44 20.12 0.58
N LEU A 107 -0.69 19.28 -0.42
CA LEU A 107 0.38 18.71 -1.26
C LEU A 107 1.21 19.83 -1.91
N GLN A 108 0.57 20.82 -2.51
CA GLN A 108 1.26 21.96 -3.12
C GLN A 108 2.07 22.78 -2.10
N SER A 109 1.61 22.86 -0.85
CA SER A 109 2.33 23.59 0.21
C SER A 109 3.63 22.93 0.65
N ILE A 110 3.78 21.61 0.45
CA ILE A 110 4.96 20.85 0.88
C ILE A 110 5.89 20.45 -0.28
N LEU A 111 5.40 20.43 -1.52
CA LEU A 111 6.22 20.08 -2.68
C LEU A 111 7.45 20.98 -2.80
N ASN A 112 8.62 20.37 -2.98
CA ASN A 112 9.92 21.05 -3.12
C ASN A 112 10.34 21.92 -1.93
N THR A 113 9.78 21.70 -0.74
CA THR A 113 10.11 22.52 0.45
C THR A 113 11.17 21.88 1.34
N SER A 114 11.34 20.55 1.28
CA SER A 114 12.30 19.80 2.09
C SER A 114 12.80 18.54 1.37
N PRO A 115 13.89 17.89 1.83
CA PRO A 115 14.39 16.65 1.22
C PRO A 115 13.29 15.60 1.06
N GLY A 116 13.23 14.97 -0.11
CA GLY A 116 12.22 13.95 -0.42
C GLY A 116 10.80 14.44 -0.70
N THR A 117 10.57 15.76 -0.74
CA THR A 117 9.30 16.34 -1.22
C THR A 117 9.36 16.78 -2.68
N THR A 118 10.52 16.70 -3.32
CA THR A 118 10.67 16.87 -4.76
C THR A 118 10.51 15.52 -5.44
N ILE A 119 9.51 15.40 -6.31
CA ILE A 119 9.28 14.19 -7.10
C ILE A 119 10.36 14.11 -8.16
N ASN A 120 11.06 12.97 -8.22
CA ASN A 120 12.01 12.70 -9.30
C ASN A 120 11.30 12.71 -10.66
N GLU A 121 11.77 13.50 -11.61
CA GLU A 121 11.17 13.64 -12.95
C GLU A 121 11.01 12.31 -13.69
N LYS A 122 11.90 11.34 -13.41
CA LYS A 122 11.83 9.99 -13.99
C LYS A 122 10.57 9.22 -13.58
N ILE A 123 9.97 9.56 -12.43
CA ILE A 123 8.69 9.01 -11.99
C ILE A 123 7.54 9.52 -12.87
N ILE A 124 7.62 10.78 -13.32
CA ILE A 124 6.56 11.44 -14.09
C ILE A 124 6.66 11.07 -15.57
N PHE A 125 7.86 11.16 -16.14
CA PHE A 125 8.08 11.00 -17.59
C PHE A 125 8.51 9.58 -17.98
N GLY A 126 8.83 8.73 -17.00
CA GLY A 126 9.43 7.42 -17.23
C GLY A 126 10.91 7.51 -17.59
N ASN A 127 11.62 6.40 -17.40
CA ASN A 127 13.03 6.27 -17.77
C ASN A 127 13.35 4.82 -18.18
N PRO A 128 12.95 4.39 -19.38
CA PRO A 128 13.14 3.01 -19.85
C PRO A 128 14.58 2.77 -20.36
N THR A 129 15.57 3.37 -19.70
CA THR A 129 16.99 3.08 -19.95
C THR A 129 17.26 1.60 -19.64
N PRO A 130 17.93 0.86 -20.54
CA PRO A 130 18.27 -0.55 -20.31
C PRO A 130 18.96 -0.75 -18.96
N CYS A 131 18.48 -1.71 -18.17
CA CYS A 131 19.09 -2.09 -16.90
C CYS A 131 18.88 -3.59 -16.62
N SER A 132 19.68 -4.13 -15.72
CA SER A 132 19.67 -5.56 -15.40
C SER A 132 19.29 -5.87 -13.95
N LYS A 133 19.56 -4.97 -13.01
CA LYS A 133 19.35 -5.21 -11.57
C LYS A 133 18.58 -4.08 -10.89
N VAL A 134 17.40 -4.41 -10.38
CA VAL A 134 16.42 -3.43 -9.86
C VAL A 134 15.83 -3.91 -8.54
N PHE A 135 15.55 -2.96 -7.64
CA PHE A 135 14.78 -3.21 -6.42
C PHE A 135 13.39 -2.57 -6.57
N LEU A 136 12.37 -3.41 -6.57
CA LEU A 136 10.96 -3.07 -6.64
C LEU A 136 10.38 -2.92 -5.23
N PHE A 137 9.60 -1.85 -5.01
CA PHE A 137 8.97 -1.54 -3.74
C PHE A 137 7.47 -1.35 -3.93
N ASP A 138 6.67 -2.14 -3.22
CA ASP A 138 5.28 -1.76 -2.98
C ASP A 138 5.17 -0.50 -2.10
N ILE A 139 3.98 0.10 -2.02
CA ILE A 139 3.77 1.36 -1.28
C ILE A 139 2.89 1.12 -0.06
N ASP A 140 1.63 0.75 -0.27
CA ASP A 140 0.61 0.66 0.78
C ASP A 140 0.93 -0.46 1.76
N ASN A 141 0.96 -0.19 3.07
CA ASN A 141 1.40 -1.12 4.13
C ASN A 141 2.86 -1.63 4.03
N CYS A 142 3.58 -1.27 2.97
CA CYS A 142 4.98 -1.57 2.77
C CYS A 142 5.85 -0.38 3.19
N LEU A 143 5.85 0.72 2.42
CA LEU A 143 6.63 1.94 2.72
C LEU A 143 6.06 2.73 3.90
N TYR A 144 4.87 2.40 4.38
CA TYR A 144 4.36 2.90 5.65
C TYR A 144 3.69 1.78 6.42
N SER A 145 3.58 1.97 7.74
CA SER A 145 3.10 0.92 8.61
C SER A 145 1.62 0.55 8.38
N LYS A 146 1.29 -0.76 8.37
CA LYS A 146 -0.11 -1.24 8.41
C LYS A 146 -0.86 -0.73 9.65
N LYS A 147 -0.13 -0.40 10.73
CA LYS A 147 -0.65 0.17 11.98
C LYS A 147 -1.24 1.58 11.80
N LEU A 148 -0.98 2.26 10.68
CA LEU A 148 -1.63 3.53 10.33
C LEU A 148 -3.11 3.33 9.94
N ASN A 149 -3.56 2.09 9.72
CA ASN A 149 -4.95 1.74 9.40
C ASN A 149 -5.53 2.49 8.18
N ILE A 150 -4.68 2.93 7.24
CA ILE A 150 -5.10 3.62 6.01
C ILE A 150 -5.97 2.70 5.16
N HIS A 151 -5.64 1.40 5.09
CA HIS A 151 -6.47 0.42 4.41
C HIS A 151 -7.90 0.38 4.97
N MET A 152 -8.09 0.49 6.30
CA MET A 152 -9.43 0.57 6.88
C MET A 152 -10.19 1.82 6.43
N LEU A 153 -9.51 2.98 6.40
CA LEU A 153 -10.12 4.21 5.92
C LEU A 153 -10.51 4.08 4.44
N MET A 154 -9.66 3.47 3.63
CA MET A 154 -9.95 3.12 2.24
C MET A 154 -11.24 2.29 2.14
N GLN A 155 -11.35 1.22 2.94
CA GLN A 155 -12.51 0.34 2.97
C GLN A 155 -13.82 1.08 3.28
N ILE A 156 -13.77 2.08 4.17
CA ILE A 156 -14.93 2.94 4.47
C ILE A 156 -15.33 3.75 3.22
N PHE A 157 -14.37 4.41 2.57
CA PHE A 157 -14.62 5.24 1.38
C PHE A 157 -15.15 4.41 0.21
N ILE A 158 -14.62 3.20 -0.03
CA ILE A 158 -15.14 2.26 -1.04
C ILE A 158 -16.61 1.94 -0.77
N ARG A 159 -16.94 1.57 0.47
CA ARG A 159 -18.33 1.23 0.85
C ARG A 159 -19.25 2.42 0.71
N LYS A 160 -18.79 3.64 1.01
CA LYS A 160 -19.57 4.87 0.80
C LYS A 160 -19.76 5.19 -0.67
N TYR A 161 -18.76 4.98 -1.52
CA TYR A 161 -18.92 5.08 -2.96
C TYR A 161 -20.01 4.12 -3.47
N PHE A 162 -20.00 2.87 -3.00
CA PHE A 162 -21.01 1.87 -3.37
C PHE A 162 -22.42 2.31 -2.96
N GLN A 163 -22.58 2.89 -1.77
CA GLN A 163 -23.87 3.35 -1.28
C GLN A 163 -24.37 4.62 -1.99
N TYR A 164 -23.55 5.67 -2.04
CA TYR A 164 -24.01 6.98 -2.46
C TYR A 164 -23.88 7.21 -3.97
N ILE A 165 -22.89 6.61 -4.63
CA ILE A 165 -22.67 6.79 -6.08
C ILE A 165 -23.32 5.63 -6.84
N LEU A 166 -23.01 4.38 -6.47
CA LEU A 166 -23.56 3.20 -7.15
C LEU A 166 -24.97 2.82 -6.70
N LYS A 167 -25.50 3.46 -5.65
CA LYS A 167 -26.85 3.23 -5.11
C LYS A 167 -27.12 1.76 -4.75
N LEU A 168 -26.10 1.08 -4.20
CA LEU A 168 -26.27 -0.28 -3.71
C LEU A 168 -26.97 -0.26 -2.35
N ASP A 169 -28.12 -0.93 -2.26
CA ASP A 169 -29.17 -0.70 -1.24
C ASP A 169 -28.78 -0.99 0.22
N SER A 170 -27.67 -1.67 0.50
CA SER A 170 -27.23 -1.88 1.89
C SER A 170 -25.72 -1.91 2.07
N TYR A 171 -25.27 -1.46 3.25
CA TYR A 171 -23.87 -1.51 3.68
C TYR A 171 -23.30 -2.92 3.62
N ASP A 172 -24.08 -3.92 4.05
CA ASP A 172 -23.64 -5.31 4.10
C ASP A 172 -23.40 -5.88 2.70
N VAL A 173 -24.23 -5.50 1.71
CA VAL A 173 -24.00 -5.87 0.31
C VAL A 173 -22.72 -5.21 -0.20
N ALA A 174 -22.51 -3.92 0.08
CA ALA A 174 -21.30 -3.22 -0.32
C ALA A 174 -20.03 -3.83 0.30
N LYS A 175 -20.10 -4.21 1.59
CA LYS A 175 -19.03 -4.90 2.30
C LYS A 175 -18.71 -6.25 1.66
N LYS A 176 -19.71 -7.10 1.43
CA LYS A 176 -19.53 -8.44 0.83
C LYS A 176 -18.94 -8.36 -0.58
N LEU A 177 -19.39 -7.40 -1.39
CA LEU A 177 -18.86 -7.18 -2.74
C LEU A 177 -17.40 -6.71 -2.70
N ASN A 178 -17.08 -5.77 -1.82
CA ASN A 178 -15.70 -5.29 -1.64
C ASN A 178 -14.76 -6.44 -1.21
N GLU A 179 -15.13 -7.21 -0.18
CA GLU A 179 -14.35 -8.37 0.26
C GLU A 179 -14.18 -9.42 -0.85
N LYS A 180 -15.25 -9.70 -1.61
CA LYS A 180 -15.21 -10.59 -2.77
C LYS A 180 -14.20 -10.10 -3.81
N TYR A 181 -14.29 -8.83 -4.21
CA TYR A 181 -13.48 -8.29 -5.28
C TYR A 181 -12.01 -8.13 -4.89
N TYR A 182 -11.74 -7.74 -3.66
CA TYR A 182 -10.39 -7.73 -3.14
C TYR A 182 -9.78 -9.13 -3.17
N LYS A 183 -10.51 -10.15 -2.66
CA LYS A 183 -10.01 -11.53 -2.62
C LYS A 183 -9.78 -12.13 -4.00
N GLN A 184 -10.66 -11.84 -4.96
CA GLN A 184 -10.68 -12.47 -6.28
C GLN A 184 -9.81 -11.74 -7.31
N TYR A 185 -9.79 -10.40 -7.27
CA TYR A 185 -9.14 -9.58 -8.28
C TYR A 185 -7.93 -8.80 -7.77
N GLY A 186 -7.69 -8.77 -6.44
CA GLY A 186 -6.64 -7.96 -5.81
C GLY A 186 -6.96 -6.46 -5.75
N LEU A 187 -8.07 -6.02 -6.34
CA LEU A 187 -8.49 -4.62 -6.39
C LEU A 187 -10.02 -4.54 -6.58
N ALA A 188 -10.72 -3.79 -5.73
CA ALA A 188 -12.18 -3.74 -5.73
C ALA A 188 -12.76 -3.18 -7.04
N ILE A 189 -12.15 -2.13 -7.60
CA ILE A 189 -12.61 -1.51 -8.85
C ILE A 189 -12.51 -2.45 -10.06
N LYS A 190 -11.51 -3.36 -10.08
CA LYS A 190 -11.39 -4.37 -11.14
C LYS A 190 -12.58 -5.35 -11.13
N GLY A 191 -13.02 -5.76 -9.94
CA GLY A 191 -14.20 -6.61 -9.79
C GLY A 191 -15.49 -5.89 -10.19
N LEU A 192 -15.64 -4.63 -9.78
CA LEU A 192 -16.75 -3.77 -10.18
C LEU A 192 -16.88 -3.64 -11.71
N ILE A 193 -15.79 -3.31 -12.41
CA ILE A 193 -15.80 -3.16 -13.88
C ILE A 193 -16.19 -4.48 -14.56
N ASN A 194 -15.64 -5.60 -14.09
CA ASN A 194 -15.79 -6.90 -14.75
C ASN A 194 -17.15 -7.55 -14.48
N GLU A 195 -17.67 -7.44 -13.27
CA GLU A 195 -18.91 -8.11 -12.87
C GLU A 195 -20.14 -7.21 -12.96
N HIS A 196 -19.96 -5.88 -13.01
CA HIS A 196 -21.04 -4.90 -13.15
C HIS A 196 -20.84 -3.94 -14.33
N PRO A 197 -20.68 -4.45 -15.57
CA PRO A 197 -20.50 -3.60 -16.75
C PRO A 197 -21.72 -2.71 -17.04
N ASP A 198 -22.90 -3.07 -16.51
CA ASP A 198 -24.13 -2.30 -16.59
C ASP A 198 -24.09 -0.99 -15.78
N LEU A 199 -23.30 -0.95 -14.70
CA LEU A 199 -23.12 0.25 -13.87
C LEU A 199 -22.23 1.32 -14.51
N LYS A 200 -21.51 1.00 -15.60
CA LYS A 200 -20.64 1.93 -16.35
C LYS A 200 -19.71 2.74 -15.44
N ILE A 201 -19.06 2.06 -14.51
CA ILE A 201 -18.23 2.70 -13.48
C ILE A 201 -17.00 3.31 -14.13
N ASP A 202 -16.79 4.61 -13.90
CA ASP A 202 -15.56 5.31 -14.26
C ASP A 202 -14.50 5.07 -13.17
N PRO A 203 -13.37 4.41 -13.48
CA PRO A 203 -12.33 4.14 -12.48
C PRO A 203 -11.63 5.40 -11.97
N ILE A 204 -11.61 6.48 -12.77
CA ILE A 204 -11.04 7.77 -12.36
C ILE A 204 -11.98 8.48 -11.39
N GLU A 205 -13.29 8.43 -11.64
CA GLU A 205 -14.28 8.90 -10.68
C GLU A 205 -14.17 8.12 -9.37
N TYR A 206 -14.17 6.78 -9.44
CA TYR A 206 -13.95 5.93 -8.26
C TYR A 206 -12.71 6.34 -7.46
N ASN A 207 -11.56 6.51 -8.13
CA ASN A 207 -10.32 6.94 -7.47
C ASN A 207 -10.46 8.30 -6.79
N SER A 208 -11.13 9.25 -7.44
CA SER A 208 -11.36 10.59 -6.88
C SER A 208 -12.19 10.55 -5.59
N PHE A 209 -13.13 9.60 -5.49
CA PHE A 209 -14.00 9.42 -4.33
C PHE A 209 -13.44 8.49 -3.26
N VAL A 210 -12.37 7.76 -3.57
CA VAL A 210 -11.79 6.75 -2.68
C VAL A 210 -10.36 7.17 -2.30
N ASP A 211 -9.34 6.77 -3.06
CA ASP A 211 -7.93 7.00 -2.73
C ASP A 211 -7.59 8.50 -2.63
N ASP A 212 -8.00 9.31 -3.61
CA ASP A 212 -7.64 10.74 -3.64
C ASP A 212 -8.32 11.53 -2.53
N ALA A 213 -9.50 11.09 -2.08
CA ALA A 213 -10.26 11.76 -1.04
C ALA A 213 -9.71 11.48 0.38
N LEU A 214 -8.86 10.47 0.56
CA LEU A 214 -8.28 10.17 1.87
C LEU A 214 -7.46 11.36 2.41
N PRO A 215 -7.64 11.78 3.68
CA PRO A 215 -6.86 12.84 4.32
C PRO A 215 -5.46 12.35 4.75
N LEU A 216 -4.68 11.80 3.81
CA LEU A 216 -3.40 11.13 4.10
C LEU A 216 -2.38 12.00 4.83
N HIS A 217 -2.37 13.31 4.61
CA HIS A 217 -1.44 14.26 5.23
C HIS A 217 -1.59 14.37 6.75
N GLU A 218 -2.73 13.92 7.26
CA GLU A 218 -3.01 13.90 8.69
C GLU A 218 -2.48 12.64 9.35
N ILE A 219 -2.29 11.57 8.57
CA ILE A 219 -1.95 10.22 9.04
C ILE A 219 -0.48 9.90 8.73
N ILE A 220 -0.07 10.06 7.47
CA ILE A 220 1.30 9.84 7.01
C ILE A 220 2.13 11.06 7.36
N LYS A 221 3.22 10.84 8.10
CA LYS A 221 4.23 11.84 8.45
C LYS A 221 5.57 11.45 7.79
N PRO A 222 6.51 12.40 7.63
CA PRO A 222 7.84 12.08 7.14
C PRO A 222 8.51 11.00 8.00
N ASP A 223 9.08 9.99 7.33
CA ASP A 223 9.75 8.86 7.99
C ASP A 223 11.27 8.93 7.72
N LEU A 224 12.00 9.46 8.71
CA LEU A 224 13.44 9.67 8.60
C LEU A 224 14.22 8.35 8.63
N GLU A 225 13.77 7.35 9.39
CA GLU A 225 14.44 6.05 9.50
C GLU A 225 14.31 5.26 8.19
N LEU A 226 13.10 5.23 7.62
CA LEU A 226 12.88 4.68 6.29
C LEU A 226 13.74 5.39 5.24
N ARG A 227 13.74 6.73 5.25
CA ARG A 227 14.52 7.53 4.31
C ARG A 227 16.01 7.21 4.39
N GLU A 228 16.57 7.13 5.60
CA GLU A 228 17.98 6.79 5.82
C GLU A 228 18.31 5.39 5.29
N THR A 229 17.45 4.41 5.54
CA THR A 229 17.61 3.04 5.05
C THR A 229 17.61 2.98 3.53
N LEU A 230 16.62 3.62 2.88
CA LEU A 230 16.54 3.71 1.41
C LEU A 230 17.74 4.45 0.81
N LEU A 231 18.25 5.49 1.50
CA LEU A 231 19.47 6.20 1.09
C LEU A 231 20.71 5.31 1.17
N LYS A 232 20.85 4.46 2.19
CA LYS A 232 21.95 3.49 2.26
C LYS A 232 21.90 2.52 1.07
N ILE A 233 20.72 1.92 0.80
CA ILE A 233 20.51 1.03 -0.35
C ILE A 233 20.87 1.74 -1.66
N ARG A 234 20.46 3.00 -1.84
CA ARG A 234 20.79 3.77 -3.05
C ARG A 234 22.28 4.05 -3.18
N LYS A 235 22.96 4.35 -2.07
CA LYS A 235 24.40 4.67 -2.04
C LYS A 235 25.31 3.45 -2.19
N SER A 236 24.82 2.24 -1.89
CA SER A 236 25.60 1.01 -2.03
C SER A 236 25.96 0.70 -3.48
N GLY A 237 25.23 1.27 -4.45
CA GLY A 237 25.44 1.06 -5.89
C GLY A 237 25.12 -0.36 -6.33
N LYS A 238 24.46 -1.17 -5.49
CA LYS A 238 24.13 -2.57 -5.77
C LYS A 238 22.94 -2.73 -6.73
N PHE A 239 22.14 -1.68 -6.90
CA PHE A 239 20.99 -1.63 -7.78
C PHE A 239 21.15 -0.48 -8.78
N GLU A 240 20.82 -0.73 -10.04
CA GLU A 240 20.83 0.30 -11.07
C GLU A 240 19.63 1.25 -10.94
N LYS A 241 18.50 0.72 -10.43
CA LYS A 241 17.27 1.47 -10.18
C LYS A 241 16.57 0.98 -8.91
N MET A 242 15.96 1.93 -8.20
CA MET A 242 14.92 1.66 -7.22
C MET A 242 13.57 2.08 -7.82
N TRP A 243 12.57 1.21 -7.80
CA TRP A 243 11.35 1.42 -8.57
C TRP A 243 10.10 1.12 -7.75
N LEU A 244 9.12 2.02 -7.80
CA LEU A 244 7.84 1.84 -7.12
C LEU A 244 6.93 0.94 -7.96
N PHE A 245 6.29 -0.04 -7.34
CA PHE A 245 5.41 -0.99 -8.00
C PHE A 245 4.15 -1.25 -7.17
N THR A 246 3.07 -0.52 -7.46
CA THR A 246 1.84 -0.46 -6.65
C THR A 246 0.58 -0.81 -7.45
N ASN A 247 -0.45 -1.30 -6.75
CA ASN A 247 -1.81 -1.49 -7.28
C ASN A 247 -2.66 -0.21 -7.23
N ALA A 248 -2.22 0.83 -6.52
CA ALA A 248 -2.89 2.12 -6.49
C ALA A 248 -2.71 2.90 -7.80
N TYR A 249 -3.52 3.94 -7.98
CA TYR A 249 -3.33 4.89 -9.08
C TYR A 249 -2.19 5.88 -8.79
N LYS A 250 -1.69 6.55 -9.84
CA LYS A 250 -0.51 7.42 -9.76
C LYS A 250 -0.66 8.57 -8.75
N SER A 251 -1.84 9.16 -8.62
CA SER A 251 -2.09 10.29 -7.71
C SER A 251 -1.87 9.90 -6.24
N HIS A 252 -2.40 8.75 -5.82
CA HIS A 252 -2.19 8.19 -4.48
C HIS A 252 -0.72 7.86 -4.21
N ALA A 253 -0.09 7.14 -5.15
CA ALA A 253 1.31 6.75 -5.05
C ALA A 253 2.24 7.96 -4.83
N LEU A 254 2.05 9.02 -5.63
CA LEU A 254 2.84 10.25 -5.52
C LEU A 254 2.60 10.98 -4.20
N ARG A 255 1.35 11.03 -3.72
CA ARG A 255 1.04 11.64 -2.42
C ARG A 255 1.73 10.92 -1.27
N CYS A 256 1.70 9.58 -1.25
CA CYS A 256 2.33 8.78 -0.20
C CYS A 256 3.84 9.04 -0.12
N ILE A 257 4.56 8.96 -1.25
CA ILE A 257 6.02 9.15 -1.24
C ILE A 257 6.45 10.58 -0.91
N VAL A 258 5.65 11.59 -1.27
CA VAL A 258 5.92 12.98 -0.90
C VAL A 258 5.69 13.19 0.60
N LEU A 259 4.60 12.67 1.16
CA LEU A 259 4.30 12.78 2.59
C LEU A 259 5.32 12.05 3.47
N LEU A 260 5.81 10.89 3.01
CA LEU A 260 6.89 10.15 3.66
C LEU A 260 8.25 10.84 3.54
N GLY A 261 8.41 11.80 2.63
CA GLY A 261 9.68 12.46 2.37
C GLY A 261 10.69 11.55 1.66
N ILE A 262 10.27 10.76 0.68
CA ILE A 262 11.10 9.80 -0.07
C ILE A 262 10.92 9.90 -1.60
N ALA A 263 10.23 10.93 -2.10
CA ALA A 263 9.87 11.06 -3.51
C ALA A 263 11.06 11.26 -4.47
N ASP A 264 12.24 11.62 -3.94
CA ASP A 264 13.49 11.81 -4.68
C ASP A 264 14.32 10.52 -4.80
N LEU A 265 13.97 9.46 -4.07
CA LEU A 265 14.79 8.25 -3.95
C LEU A 265 14.51 7.17 -4.99
N PHE A 266 13.45 7.30 -5.78
CA PHE A 266 13.02 6.31 -6.76
C PHE A 266 13.24 6.81 -8.19
N ASP A 267 13.54 5.87 -9.09
CA ASP A 267 13.84 6.12 -10.51
C ASP A 267 12.64 5.91 -11.43
N GLY A 268 11.50 5.51 -10.88
CA GLY A 268 10.24 5.36 -11.61
C GLY A 268 9.12 4.74 -10.80
N LEU A 269 7.95 4.66 -11.43
CA LEU A 269 6.72 4.14 -10.86
C LEU A 269 5.96 3.31 -11.90
N THR A 270 5.64 2.08 -11.53
CA THR A 270 4.60 1.29 -12.17
C THR A 270 3.38 1.26 -11.26
N PHE A 271 2.26 1.75 -11.78
CA PHE A 271 0.98 1.85 -11.08
C PHE A 271 -0.11 1.14 -11.88
N CYS A 272 -1.25 0.85 -11.23
CA CYS A 272 -2.42 0.33 -11.91
C CYS A 272 -3.11 1.48 -12.67
N ASP A 273 -3.17 1.40 -13.99
CA ASP A 273 -3.60 2.53 -14.82
C ASP A 273 -5.11 2.52 -15.03
N TYR A 274 -5.79 3.35 -14.24
CA TYR A 274 -7.25 3.44 -14.20
C TYR A 274 -7.82 4.10 -15.45
N GLU A 275 -7.00 4.78 -16.26
CA GLU A 275 -7.41 5.33 -17.55
C GLU A 275 -7.50 4.22 -18.63
N MET A 276 -6.76 3.11 -18.44
CA MET A 276 -6.66 1.99 -19.37
C MET A 276 -7.56 0.82 -18.95
N VAL A 277 -8.88 1.06 -18.86
CA VAL A 277 -9.88 0.12 -18.31
C VAL A 277 -9.78 -1.31 -18.89
N LYS A 278 -9.57 -1.45 -20.20
CA LYS A 278 -9.50 -2.77 -20.88
C LYS A 278 -8.22 -3.54 -20.57
N GLU A 279 -7.15 -2.85 -20.20
CA GLU A 279 -5.82 -3.39 -19.91
C GLU A 279 -5.47 -3.23 -18.42
N LEU A 280 -6.50 -3.03 -17.59
CA LEU A 280 -6.36 -2.83 -16.15
C LEU A 280 -5.70 -4.05 -15.50
N SER A 281 -4.41 -3.89 -15.23
CA SER A 281 -3.53 -4.92 -14.70
C SER A 281 -2.98 -4.48 -13.36
N CYS A 282 -3.06 -5.38 -12.39
CA CYS A 282 -2.64 -5.16 -11.01
C CYS A 282 -2.04 -6.46 -10.49
N LYS A 283 -1.15 -6.37 -9.51
CA LYS A 283 -0.57 -7.53 -8.83
C LYS A 283 -1.71 -8.35 -8.20
N PRO A 284 -1.65 -9.70 -8.23
CA PRO A 284 -0.53 -10.53 -8.67
C PRO A 284 -0.57 -10.95 -10.16
N ASP A 285 -1.32 -10.29 -11.04
CA ASP A 285 -1.46 -10.68 -12.46
C ASP A 285 -0.11 -10.57 -13.22
N PRO A 286 0.39 -11.62 -13.93
CA PRO A 286 1.66 -11.56 -14.67
C PRO A 286 1.76 -10.39 -15.67
N SER A 287 0.62 -9.92 -16.20
CA SER A 287 0.59 -8.80 -17.13
C SER A 287 1.13 -7.50 -16.54
N CYS A 288 0.95 -7.26 -15.23
CA CYS A 288 1.49 -6.06 -14.57
C CYS A 288 3.01 -6.14 -14.38
N TYR A 289 3.57 -7.34 -14.16
CA TYR A 289 5.02 -7.57 -14.14
C TYR A 289 5.64 -7.38 -15.52
N LEU A 290 4.95 -7.81 -16.58
CA LEU A 290 5.36 -7.54 -17.95
C LEU A 290 5.36 -6.03 -18.25
N LYS A 291 4.29 -5.31 -17.86
CA LYS A 291 4.21 -3.84 -17.96
C LYS A 291 5.38 -3.18 -17.22
N MET A 292 5.59 -3.56 -15.96
CA MET A 292 6.68 -3.06 -15.13
C MET A 292 8.05 -3.29 -15.79
N SER A 293 8.32 -4.51 -16.28
CA SER A 293 9.61 -4.84 -16.91
C SER A 293 9.94 -3.95 -18.11
N LYS A 294 8.92 -3.57 -18.90
CA LYS A 294 9.04 -2.67 -20.04
C LYS A 294 9.29 -1.22 -19.59
N GLN A 295 8.55 -0.74 -18.59
CA GLN A 295 8.68 0.62 -18.07
C GLN A 295 10.03 0.87 -17.40
N VAL A 296 10.51 -0.13 -16.66
CA VAL A 296 11.83 -0.14 -16.03
C VAL A 296 12.95 -0.21 -17.09
N GLY A 297 12.72 -0.88 -18.22
CA GLY A 297 13.75 -1.14 -19.23
C GLY A 297 14.60 -2.37 -18.90
N LEU A 298 14.00 -3.41 -18.32
CA LEU A 298 14.71 -4.66 -18.01
C LEU A 298 15.10 -5.41 -19.28
N ILE A 299 16.37 -5.82 -19.35
CA ILE A 299 16.93 -6.58 -20.47
C ILE A 299 16.73 -8.09 -20.28
N GLY A 300 16.40 -8.79 -21.37
CA GLY A 300 16.16 -10.24 -21.39
C GLY A 300 15.21 -10.63 -22.53
N ASN A 301 15.26 -11.88 -22.98
CA ASN A 301 14.40 -12.37 -24.06
C ASN A 301 13.04 -12.81 -23.52
N THR A 302 12.99 -13.40 -22.33
CA THR A 302 11.76 -13.79 -21.63
C THR A 302 11.47 -12.89 -20.43
N LEU A 303 10.27 -13.00 -19.84
CA LEU A 303 9.94 -12.23 -18.63
C LEU A 303 10.75 -12.70 -17.42
N GLU A 304 10.96 -14.01 -17.31
CA GLU A 304 11.75 -14.64 -16.26
C GLU A 304 13.23 -14.22 -16.34
N GLU A 305 13.80 -14.16 -17.56
CA GLU A 305 15.15 -13.65 -17.78
C GLU A 305 15.29 -12.17 -17.38
N LYS A 306 14.26 -11.35 -17.65
CA LYS A 306 14.24 -9.94 -17.24
C LYS A 306 14.19 -9.78 -15.73
N LEU A 307 13.45 -10.64 -15.04
CA LEU A 307 13.20 -10.52 -13.60
C LEU A 307 14.24 -11.25 -12.73
N GLN A 308 15.11 -12.08 -13.32
CA GLN A 308 16.08 -12.93 -12.60
C GLN A 308 17.03 -12.23 -11.62
N ASN A 309 17.22 -10.92 -11.79
CA ASN A 309 18.07 -10.07 -10.96
C ASN A 309 17.27 -9.03 -10.15
N CYS A 310 15.94 -9.08 -10.23
CA CYS A 310 15.06 -8.17 -9.50
C CYS A 310 14.88 -8.62 -8.05
N TYR A 311 14.85 -7.64 -7.16
CA TYR A 311 14.44 -7.78 -5.77
C TYR A 311 13.06 -7.16 -5.62
N PHE A 312 12.19 -7.75 -4.82
CA PHE A 312 10.84 -7.23 -4.63
C PHE A 312 10.41 -7.32 -3.17
N ILE A 313 10.02 -6.17 -2.59
CA ILE A 313 9.44 -6.07 -1.26
C ILE A 313 7.97 -5.65 -1.32
N ASP A 314 7.10 -6.42 -0.67
CA ASP A 314 5.64 -6.28 -0.71
C ASP A 314 5.05 -6.86 0.60
N ASP A 315 3.89 -6.37 1.04
CA ASP A 315 3.18 -6.90 2.22
C ASP A 315 2.29 -8.10 1.85
N SER A 316 1.97 -8.27 0.56
CA SER A 316 1.13 -9.36 0.06
C SER A 316 1.97 -10.55 -0.40
N LEU A 317 1.84 -11.65 0.35
CA LEU A 317 2.46 -12.93 0.01
C LEU A 317 2.11 -13.39 -1.42
N ARG A 318 0.86 -13.17 -1.87
CA ARG A 318 0.43 -13.56 -3.23
C ARG A 318 1.17 -12.80 -4.33
N ASN A 319 1.51 -11.53 -4.09
CA ASN A 319 2.31 -10.75 -5.03
C ASN A 319 3.72 -11.34 -5.12
N LEU A 320 4.31 -11.67 -3.97
CA LEU A 320 5.65 -12.25 -3.88
C LEU A 320 5.74 -13.66 -4.47
N GLU A 321 4.72 -14.50 -4.29
CA GLU A 321 4.62 -15.81 -4.94
C GLU A 321 4.67 -15.68 -6.46
N MET A 322 3.95 -14.70 -7.04
CA MET A 322 4.06 -14.42 -8.47
C MET A 322 5.49 -14.00 -8.85
N GLY A 323 6.12 -13.15 -8.04
CA GLY A 323 7.53 -12.77 -8.24
C GLY A 323 8.48 -13.96 -8.24
N VAL A 324 8.29 -14.91 -7.31
CA VAL A 324 9.06 -16.16 -7.25
C VAL A 324 8.85 -17.00 -8.51
N ASN A 325 7.60 -17.21 -8.91
CA ASN A 325 7.24 -17.98 -10.11
C ASN A 325 7.80 -17.35 -11.40
N LEU A 326 7.96 -16.03 -11.42
CA LEU A 326 8.61 -15.28 -12.49
C LEU A 326 10.13 -15.16 -12.32
N ASN A 327 10.72 -16.02 -11.48
CA ASN A 327 12.14 -16.17 -11.24
C ASN A 327 12.84 -14.94 -10.64
N MET A 328 12.15 -14.08 -9.88
CA MET A 328 12.82 -12.98 -9.18
C MET A 328 13.95 -13.48 -8.25
N LYS A 329 15.01 -12.67 -8.12
CA LYS A 329 16.20 -13.04 -7.35
C LYS A 329 15.88 -13.23 -5.87
N ASN A 330 15.17 -12.27 -5.30
CA ASN A 330 14.73 -12.26 -3.91
C ASN A 330 13.36 -11.59 -3.79
N CYS A 331 12.42 -12.32 -3.20
CA CYS A 331 11.13 -11.79 -2.76
C CYS A 331 11.16 -11.63 -1.24
N ILE A 332 10.66 -10.50 -0.77
CA ILE A 332 10.76 -10.05 0.62
C ILE A 332 9.35 -9.66 1.10
N LEU A 333 8.84 -10.41 2.06
CA LEU A 333 7.59 -10.13 2.74
C LEU A 333 7.87 -9.22 3.93
N ILE A 334 7.23 -8.04 3.94
CA ILE A 334 7.23 -7.19 5.11
C ILE A 334 5.99 -7.51 5.97
N ASP A 335 6.21 -8.13 7.12
CA ASP A 335 5.17 -8.42 8.10
C ASP A 335 5.50 -7.79 9.45
N GLN A 336 4.87 -6.66 9.73
CA GLN A 336 5.19 -5.79 10.87
C GLN A 336 4.77 -6.34 12.24
N ASP A 337 4.18 -7.54 12.27
CA ASP A 337 3.92 -8.30 13.51
C ASP A 337 5.06 -9.28 13.84
N VAL A 338 6.01 -9.45 12.91
CA VAL A 338 7.21 -10.28 13.08
C VAL A 338 8.29 -9.49 13.81
N THR A 339 8.90 -10.14 14.80
CA THR A 339 9.99 -9.55 15.61
C THR A 339 11.38 -10.01 15.19
N GLU A 340 11.49 -11.16 14.53
CA GLU A 340 12.75 -11.71 14.04
C GLU A 340 12.58 -12.23 12.60
N PRO A 341 13.48 -11.89 11.67
CA PRO A 341 13.41 -12.35 10.30
C PRO A 341 13.47 -13.87 10.16
N TYR A 342 12.68 -14.42 9.22
CA TYR A 342 12.63 -15.84 8.94
C TYR A 342 12.39 -16.11 7.44
N LEU A 343 12.32 -17.37 7.03
CA LEU A 343 12.09 -17.79 5.64
C LEU A 343 10.76 -18.53 5.49
N ILE A 344 10.06 -18.28 4.39
CA ILE A 344 8.96 -19.10 3.91
C ILE A 344 9.46 -19.93 2.72
N GLU A 345 9.28 -21.25 2.76
CA GLU A 345 9.46 -22.11 1.58
C GLU A 345 8.33 -21.85 0.60
N ALA A 346 8.65 -21.38 -0.61
CA ALA A 346 7.65 -21.12 -1.62
C ALA A 346 7.13 -22.43 -2.23
N ASN A 347 5.96 -22.36 -2.86
CA ASN A 347 5.37 -23.49 -3.59
C ASN A 347 6.31 -24.06 -4.67
N GLU A 348 7.15 -23.21 -5.27
CA GLU A 348 8.21 -23.63 -6.17
C GLU A 348 9.39 -24.22 -5.40
N LYS A 349 9.71 -25.50 -5.66
CA LYS A 349 10.71 -26.26 -4.92
C LYS A 349 12.08 -25.58 -4.93
N GLY A 350 12.62 -25.31 -3.74
CA GLY A 350 13.95 -24.71 -3.55
C GLY A 350 13.98 -23.20 -3.64
N LYS A 351 12.83 -22.53 -3.83
CA LYS A 351 12.69 -21.08 -3.72
C LYS A 351 12.18 -20.71 -2.33
N THR A 352 12.58 -19.53 -1.86
CA THR A 352 12.18 -19.01 -0.54
C THR A 352 11.78 -17.54 -0.64
N ILE A 353 10.94 -17.11 0.29
CA ILE A 353 10.57 -15.71 0.51
C ILE A 353 11.14 -15.30 1.87
N ASN A 354 11.86 -14.18 1.91
CA ASN A 354 12.42 -13.66 3.17
C ASN A 354 11.34 -12.86 3.88
N VAL A 355 11.12 -13.09 5.17
CA VAL A 355 10.19 -12.31 5.98
C VAL A 355 10.97 -11.36 6.88
N VAL A 356 10.59 -10.10 6.88
CA VAL A 356 11.16 -9.04 7.73
C VAL A 356 10.05 -8.30 8.47
N GLY A 357 10.32 -7.81 9.67
CA GLY A 357 9.39 -6.99 10.45
C GLY A 357 9.43 -5.52 10.07
N SER A 358 10.59 -5.06 9.59
CA SER A 358 10.85 -3.66 9.26
C SER A 358 11.88 -3.50 8.13
N PHE A 359 12.01 -2.29 7.60
CA PHE A 359 13.08 -1.96 6.64
C PHE A 359 14.48 -2.06 7.26
N SER A 360 14.60 -1.81 8.57
CA SER A 360 15.87 -1.91 9.31
C SER A 360 16.39 -3.35 9.38
N ASP A 361 15.51 -4.35 9.28
CA ASP A 361 15.91 -5.76 9.20
C ASP A 361 16.60 -6.12 7.89
N LEU A 362 16.39 -5.35 6.81
CA LEU A 362 16.98 -5.63 5.50
C LEU A 362 18.50 -5.66 5.55
N GLU A 363 19.14 -4.81 6.35
CA GLU A 363 20.60 -4.77 6.52
C GLU A 363 21.12 -6.06 7.18
N THR A 364 20.33 -6.65 8.08
CA THR A 364 20.65 -7.93 8.73
C THR A 364 20.40 -9.11 7.78
N VAL A 365 19.28 -9.09 7.06
CA VAL A 365 18.86 -10.20 6.18
C VAL A 365 19.67 -10.25 4.91
N PHE A 366 20.10 -9.09 4.40
CA PHE A 366 20.79 -8.91 3.15
C PHE A 366 21.93 -7.88 3.28
N SER A 367 22.90 -8.17 4.13
CA SER A 367 24.08 -7.30 4.35
C SER A 367 24.80 -6.91 3.06
N ASP A 368 24.80 -7.78 2.04
CA ASP A 368 25.40 -7.49 0.73
C ASP A 368 24.67 -6.41 -0.11
N LEU A 369 23.49 -5.94 0.32
CA LEU A 369 22.69 -4.90 -0.35
C LEU A 369 22.97 -3.47 0.13
N PHE A 370 23.58 -3.34 1.31
CA PHE A 370 23.95 -2.09 1.95
C PHE A 370 25.44 -1.83 1.76
#